data_AF-A0A1H4QFS9-F1
#
_entry.id   AF-A0A1H4QFS9-F1
#
_cell.length_a   1.000
_cell.length_b   1.000
_cell.length_c   1.000
_cell.angle_alpha   90.00
_cell.angle_beta   90.00
_cell.angle_gamma   90.00
#
_symmetry.space_group_name_H-M   'P 1'
#
loop_
_entity.id
_entity.type
_entity.pdbx_description
1 polymer ?
#
loop_
_entity_poly.entity_id
_entity_poly.type
_entity_poly.pdbx_seq_one_letter_code
_entity_poly.pdbx_strand_id
1 'polypeptide(L)'
;MDHTWTCRCCGKQFSGLPLDHAFTAPDQWYGRPEAEPEGHSKLDPDLCVIAQQDHFVRGCLEIPILGREEKFVWGVWASVSERSFRRVLELWEASSLDDEPPLFGWFCNTIKIYPPTLGLKTSLYLRAGGIRPAIELEPTDHPLAVEQRHGISLQRVEELAAALMPRH
;
A
#
# COMPACT_ATOMS: atom_id res chain seq x y z
N MET A 1 2.42 -27.85 -5.01
CA MET A 1 2.85 -27.49 -3.65
C MET A 1 1.68 -26.79 -2.98
N ASP A 2 1.05 -27.45 -2.02
CA ASP A 2 -0.10 -26.88 -1.30
C ASP A 2 0.40 -25.93 -0.22
N HIS A 3 0.79 -24.72 -0.66
CA HIS A 3 1.13 -23.63 0.25
C HIS A 3 -0.12 -23.28 1.04
N THR A 4 -0.01 -23.34 2.36
CA THR A 4 -1.12 -23.03 3.25
C THR A 4 -0.64 -22.01 4.24
N TRP A 5 -1.36 -20.91 4.39
CA TRP A 5 -0.96 -19.80 5.26
C TRP A 5 -2.16 -19.26 6.04
N THR A 6 -1.89 -18.76 7.24
CA THR A 6 -2.91 -18.16 8.11
C THR A 6 -2.81 -16.65 8.05
N CYS A 7 -3.90 -15.99 7.68
CA CYS A 7 -3.96 -14.54 7.64
C CYS A 7 -3.85 -13.97 9.05
N ARG A 8 -2.83 -13.13 9.28
CA ARG A 8 -2.58 -12.53 10.60
C ARG A 8 -3.65 -11.53 11.01
N CYS A 9 -4.42 -11.00 10.06
CA CYS A 9 -5.51 -10.05 10.31
C CYS A 9 -6.78 -10.73 10.82
N CYS A 10 -7.12 -11.93 10.33
CA CYS A 10 -8.42 -12.56 10.61
C CYS A 10 -8.34 -14.01 11.10
N GLY A 11 -7.15 -14.60 11.16
CA GLY A 11 -6.92 -15.98 11.60
C GLY A 11 -7.40 -17.05 10.63
N LYS A 12 -7.95 -16.69 9.46
CA LYS A 12 -8.40 -17.65 8.44
C LYS A 12 -7.20 -18.28 7.72
N GLN A 13 -7.35 -19.55 7.38
CA GLN A 13 -6.37 -20.32 6.63
C GLN A 13 -6.73 -20.30 5.15
N PHE A 14 -5.75 -20.02 4.30
CA PHE A 14 -5.90 -19.96 2.85
C PHE A 14 -4.95 -20.96 2.20
N SER A 15 -5.41 -21.60 1.12
CA SER A 15 -4.58 -22.41 0.23
C SER A 15 -4.08 -21.57 -0.94
N GLY A 16 -2.84 -21.80 -1.37
CA GLY A 16 -2.15 -21.04 -2.42
C GLY A 16 -1.09 -20.08 -1.88
N LEU A 17 -0.47 -19.33 -2.78
CA LEU A 17 0.54 -18.34 -2.42
C LEU A 17 -0.13 -17.11 -1.78
N PRO A 18 0.47 -16.49 -0.74
CA PRO A 18 -0.02 -15.23 -0.22
C PRO A 18 0.25 -14.14 -1.25
N LEU A 19 -0.83 -13.66 -1.89
CA LEU A 19 -0.76 -12.62 -2.93
C LEU A 19 -1.01 -11.21 -2.37
N ASP A 20 -1.47 -11.07 -1.13
CA ASP A 20 -1.79 -9.79 -0.50
C ASP A 20 -0.92 -9.61 0.75
N HIS A 21 -0.06 -8.59 0.73
CA HIS A 21 0.84 -8.23 1.82
C HIS A 21 0.67 -6.76 2.14
N ALA A 22 0.42 -6.44 3.40
CA ALA A 22 0.04 -5.08 3.77
C ALA A 22 0.73 -4.58 5.03
N PHE A 23 1.17 -3.33 4.99
CA PHE A 23 1.73 -2.59 6.12
C PHE A 23 0.60 -2.03 6.99
N THR A 24 0.76 -2.11 8.30
CA THR A 24 -0.25 -1.65 9.27
C THR A 24 -0.22 -0.14 9.49
N ALA A 25 0.88 0.52 9.17
CA ALA A 25 1.08 1.97 9.33
C ALA A 25 2.13 2.48 8.31
N PRO A 26 2.21 3.79 8.03
CA PRO A 26 3.39 4.38 7.39
C PRO A 26 4.60 4.26 8.31
N ASP A 27 5.82 4.17 7.78
CA ASP A 27 7.03 4.03 8.58
C ASP A 27 7.20 5.21 9.56
N GLN A 28 6.78 6.40 9.15
CA GLN A 28 6.77 7.64 9.95
C GLN A 28 5.96 7.50 11.24
N TRP A 29 4.94 6.63 11.28
CA TRP A 29 4.15 6.37 12.49
C TRP A 29 5.01 5.86 13.65
N TYR A 30 6.06 5.08 13.35
CA TYR A 30 6.94 4.51 14.37
C TYR A 30 8.06 5.47 14.80
N GLY A 31 8.25 6.58 14.08
CA GLY A 31 9.24 7.62 14.39
C GLY A 31 8.66 8.85 15.10
N ARG A 32 7.37 8.82 15.46
CA ARG A 32 6.68 9.96 16.09
C ARG A 32 7.23 10.26 17.50
N PRO A 33 7.29 11.54 17.92
CA PRO A 33 7.73 11.90 19.26
C PRO A 33 6.83 11.32 20.35
N GLU A 34 7.43 10.77 21.41
CA GLU A 34 6.68 10.20 22.55
C GLU A 34 5.93 11.29 23.36
N ALA A 35 6.44 12.52 23.37
CA ALA A 35 5.87 13.65 24.11
C ALA A 35 4.78 14.44 23.36
N GLU A 36 4.17 13.84 22.33
CA GLU A 36 3.09 14.47 21.57
C GLU A 36 1.78 14.51 22.40
N PRO A 37 1.00 15.60 22.36
CA PRO A 37 -0.29 15.64 23.04
C PRO A 37 -1.25 14.55 22.54
N GLU A 38 -2.03 13.99 23.46
CA GLU A 38 -2.99 12.94 23.14
C GLU A 38 -3.98 13.39 22.05
N GLY A 39 -4.24 12.52 21.08
CA GLY A 39 -5.18 12.76 19.98
C GLY A 39 -4.65 13.60 18.81
N HIS A 40 -3.42 14.12 18.88
CA HIS A 40 -2.79 14.84 17.76
C HIS A 40 -2.39 13.93 16.59
N SER A 41 -2.00 12.69 16.91
CA SER A 41 -1.78 11.64 15.92
C SER A 41 -2.89 10.61 15.99
N LYS A 42 -3.39 10.20 14.83
CA LYS A 42 -4.42 9.18 14.67
C LYS A 42 -4.01 8.21 13.58
N LEU A 43 -4.23 6.93 13.83
CA LEU A 43 -4.03 5.86 12.86
C LEU A 43 -5.27 4.97 12.90
N ASP A 44 -5.91 4.83 11.75
CA ASP A 44 -6.95 3.85 11.51
C ASP A 44 -6.51 2.90 10.36
N PRO A 45 -7.33 1.91 9.95
CA PRO A 45 -6.94 0.96 8.91
C PRO A 45 -6.57 1.55 7.55
N ASP A 46 -7.03 2.75 7.22
CA ASP A 46 -6.95 3.34 5.88
C ASP A 46 -6.35 4.77 5.87
N LEU A 47 -6.40 5.47 6.99
CA LEU A 47 -5.96 6.85 7.15
C LEU A 47 -5.03 6.99 8.35
N CYS A 48 -4.05 7.88 8.19
CA CYS A 48 -3.15 8.25 9.26
C CYS A 48 -2.87 9.75 9.21
N VAL A 49 -2.91 10.38 10.38
CA VAL A 49 -2.53 11.77 10.58
C VAL A 49 -1.51 11.79 11.70
N ILE A 50 -0.38 12.44 11.49
CA ILE A 50 0.67 12.62 12.51
C ILE A 50 0.77 14.10 12.84
N ALA A 51 0.74 14.44 14.15
CA ALA A 51 0.86 15.81 14.66
C ALA A 51 -0.13 16.82 14.07
N GLN A 52 -1.29 16.37 13.59
CA GLN A 52 -2.27 17.16 12.82
C GLN A 52 -1.70 17.84 11.55
N GLN A 53 -0.56 17.37 11.04
CA GLN A 53 0.18 18.03 9.96
C GLN A 53 0.46 17.08 8.80
N ASP A 54 1.01 15.90 9.09
CA ASP A 54 1.34 14.93 8.06
C ASP A 54 0.16 14.00 7.84
N HIS A 55 -0.23 13.84 6.57
CA HIS A 55 -1.42 13.10 6.17
C HIS A 55 -1.02 11.93 5.28
N PHE A 56 -1.53 10.74 5.60
CA PHE A 56 -1.21 9.53 4.88
C PHE A 56 -2.49 8.74 4.57
N VAL A 57 -2.52 8.19 3.36
CA VAL A 57 -3.61 7.35 2.88
C VAL A 57 -3.04 5.99 2.53
N ARG A 58 -3.70 4.94 2.97
CA ARG A 58 -3.38 3.57 2.59
C ARG A 58 -4.03 3.25 1.25
N GLY A 59 -3.26 2.62 0.36
CA GLY A 59 -3.74 2.16 -0.93
C GLY A 59 -3.13 0.83 -1.33
N CYS A 60 -3.52 0.36 -2.50
CA CYS A 60 -3.08 -0.91 -3.07
C CYS A 60 -2.13 -0.64 -4.25
N LEU A 61 -0.87 -1.02 -4.10
CA LEU A 61 0.07 -1.15 -5.23
C LEU A 61 -0.09 -2.57 -5.79
N GLU A 62 -0.68 -2.67 -6.96
CA GLU A 62 -1.02 -3.95 -7.60
C GLU A 62 -0.02 -4.27 -8.72
N ILE A 63 0.52 -5.48 -8.69
CA ILE A 63 1.50 -6.00 -9.65
C ILE A 63 0.86 -7.17 -10.42
N PRO A 64 0.72 -7.08 -11.76
CA PRO A 64 0.19 -8.19 -12.56
C PRO A 64 1.04 -9.46 -12.44
N ILE A 65 0.40 -10.63 -12.35
CA ILE A 65 1.10 -11.91 -12.43
C ILE A 65 0.96 -12.43 -13.85
N LEU A 66 2.09 -12.64 -14.54
CA LEU A 66 2.10 -13.04 -15.95
C LEU A 66 1.40 -14.39 -16.14
N GLY A 67 0.45 -14.43 -17.06
CA GLY A 67 -0.33 -15.64 -17.38
C GLY A 67 -1.43 -15.99 -16.37
N ARG A 68 -1.80 -15.06 -15.47
CA ARG A 68 -2.83 -15.25 -14.44
C ARG A 68 -3.76 -14.03 -14.38
N GLU A 69 -4.97 -14.24 -13.89
CA GLU A 69 -5.93 -13.14 -13.65
C GLU A 69 -5.66 -12.44 -12.31
N GLU A 70 -5.08 -13.16 -11.35
CA GLU A 70 -4.76 -12.61 -10.04
C GLU A 70 -3.57 -11.62 -10.11
N LYS A 71 -3.53 -10.70 -9.14
CA LYS A 71 -2.44 -9.74 -8.95
C LYS A 71 -1.74 -10.01 -7.62
N PHE A 72 -0.45 -9.69 -7.55
CA PHE A 72 0.25 -9.54 -6.29
C PHE A 72 0.03 -8.12 -5.77
N VAL A 73 -0.40 -7.96 -4.52
CA VAL A 73 -0.85 -6.69 -3.94
C VAL A 73 0.01 -6.34 -2.74
N TRP A 74 0.53 -5.12 -2.78
CA TRP A 74 1.14 -4.43 -1.65
C TRP A 74 0.15 -3.40 -1.09
N GLY A 75 -0.36 -3.64 0.12
CA GLY A 75 -1.10 -2.64 0.88
C GLY A 75 -0.13 -1.67 1.55
N VAL A 76 0.02 -0.48 0.98
CA VAL A 76 1.09 0.49 1.30
C VAL A 76 0.51 1.85 1.65
N TRP A 77 1.30 2.66 2.32
CA TRP A 77 0.94 4.01 2.70
C TRP A 77 1.63 5.03 1.81
N ALA A 78 0.90 6.07 1.42
CA ALA A 78 1.45 7.23 0.74
C ALA A 78 1.15 8.50 1.53
N SER A 79 2.14 9.37 1.70
CA SER A 79 1.90 10.71 2.22
C SER A 79 1.34 11.58 1.11
N VAL A 80 0.37 12.43 1.46
CA VAL A 80 -0.33 13.32 0.54
C VAL A 80 -0.44 14.71 1.15
N SER A 81 -0.67 15.72 0.33
CA SER A 81 -0.97 17.05 0.84
C SER A 81 -2.28 17.05 1.65
N GLU A 82 -2.44 17.98 2.59
CA GLU A 82 -3.70 18.14 3.33
C GLU A 82 -4.90 18.31 2.37
N ARG A 83 -4.71 19.07 1.28
CA ARG A 83 -5.74 19.25 0.24
C ARG A 83 -6.14 17.90 -0.38
N SER A 84 -5.16 17.08 -0.76
CA SER A 84 -5.38 15.75 -1.31
C SER A 84 -6.04 14.83 -0.29
N PHE A 85 -5.62 14.89 0.98
CA PHE A 85 -6.22 14.11 2.05
C PHE A 85 -7.70 14.44 2.26
N ARG A 86 -8.05 15.73 2.31
CA ARG A 86 -9.45 16.17 2.36
C ARG A 86 -10.23 15.68 1.15
N ARG A 87 -9.63 15.71 -0.04
CA ARG A 87 -10.27 15.19 -1.27
C ARG A 87 -10.56 13.68 -1.17
N VAL A 88 -9.65 12.90 -0.58
CA VAL A 88 -9.88 11.47 -0.29
C VAL A 88 -11.08 11.29 0.62
N LEU A 89 -11.17 12.05 1.72
CA LEU A 89 -12.30 11.97 2.65
C LEU A 89 -13.63 12.32 1.98
N GLU A 90 -13.62 13.35 1.13
CA GLU A 90 -14.81 13.84 0.42
C GLU A 90 -15.38 12.79 -0.54
N LEU A 91 -14.50 11.99 -1.15
CA LEU A 91 -14.82 11.06 -2.22
C LEU A 91 -14.81 9.59 -1.79
N TRP A 92 -14.51 9.28 -0.53
CA TRP A 92 -14.32 7.90 -0.07
C TRP A 92 -15.52 7.01 -0.39
N GLU A 93 -16.72 7.45 -0.02
CA GLU A 93 -17.98 6.72 -0.26
C GLU A 93 -18.71 7.18 -1.52
N ALA A 94 -18.06 7.96 -2.40
CA ALA A 94 -18.70 8.43 -3.62
C ALA A 94 -19.05 7.25 -4.53
N SER A 95 -20.25 7.27 -5.12
CA SER A 95 -20.71 6.22 -6.02
C SER A 95 -20.09 6.29 -7.42
N SER A 96 -19.60 7.46 -7.82
CA SER A 96 -18.78 7.67 -9.02
C SER A 96 -17.69 8.71 -8.74
N LEU A 97 -16.61 8.66 -9.52
CA LEU A 97 -15.44 9.54 -9.41
C LEU A 97 -15.16 10.21 -10.76
N ASP A 98 -16.21 10.64 -11.44
CA ASP A 98 -16.16 11.12 -12.82
C ASP A 98 -15.08 12.20 -12.98
N ASP A 99 -14.08 11.91 -13.83
CA ASP A 99 -12.92 12.74 -14.13
C ASP A 99 -12.01 13.13 -12.94
N GLU A 100 -12.03 12.40 -11.82
CA GLU A 100 -11.12 12.67 -10.70
C GLU A 100 -9.66 12.35 -11.09
N PRO A 101 -8.76 13.36 -11.12
CA PRO A 101 -7.36 13.11 -11.44
C PRO A 101 -6.64 12.39 -10.30
N PRO A 102 -5.55 11.66 -10.59
CA PRO A 102 -4.75 11.07 -9.52
C PRO A 102 -4.19 12.14 -8.59
N LEU A 103 -4.12 11.80 -7.31
CA LEU A 103 -3.51 12.64 -6.29
C LEU A 103 -2.04 12.26 -6.17
N PHE A 104 -1.15 13.25 -6.27
CA PHE A 104 0.26 13.03 -6.02
C PHE A 104 0.53 12.64 -4.56
N GLY A 105 1.49 11.74 -4.34
CA GLY A 105 2.00 11.40 -3.01
C GLY A 105 3.41 10.82 -3.01
N TRP A 106 3.87 10.44 -1.82
CA TRP A 106 5.17 9.80 -1.59
C TRP A 106 5.02 8.47 -0.90
N PHE A 107 5.71 7.44 -1.38
CA PHE A 107 5.71 6.11 -0.81
C PHE A 107 6.33 6.11 0.60
N CYS A 108 5.60 5.58 1.59
CA CYS A 108 5.93 5.71 3.01
C CYS A 108 6.20 4.38 3.73
N ASN A 109 6.44 3.30 2.99
CA ASN A 109 6.86 2.03 3.58
C ASN A 109 8.23 1.56 3.08
N THR A 110 9.00 0.93 3.95
CA THR A 110 10.22 0.21 3.57
C THR A 110 9.88 -1.23 3.20
N ILE A 111 10.01 -1.58 1.93
CA ILE A 111 9.92 -2.97 1.47
C ILE A 111 11.34 -3.53 1.31
N LYS A 112 11.84 -4.22 2.35
CA LYS A 112 13.25 -4.62 2.51
C LYS A 112 13.85 -5.48 1.38
N ILE A 113 13.01 -6.13 0.58
CA ILE A 113 13.42 -6.97 -0.55
C ILE A 113 13.73 -6.17 -1.82
N TYR A 114 13.42 -4.88 -1.84
CA TYR A 114 13.77 -3.95 -2.91
C TYR A 114 14.87 -3.00 -2.45
N PRO A 115 15.53 -2.27 -3.38
CA PRO A 115 16.21 -1.03 -3.05
C PRO A 115 15.29 -0.05 -2.29
N PRO A 116 15.85 1.01 -1.67
CA PRO A 116 15.08 1.92 -0.84
C PRO A 116 13.77 2.39 -1.51
N THR A 117 12.64 2.05 -0.90
CA THR A 117 11.30 2.38 -1.41
C THR A 117 10.71 3.65 -0.82
N LEU A 118 11.24 4.13 0.32
CA LEU A 118 10.78 5.36 0.93
C LEU A 118 11.04 6.57 0.02
N GLY A 119 10.04 7.42 -0.14
CA GLY A 119 10.13 8.63 -0.94
C GLY A 119 10.06 8.40 -2.46
N LEU A 120 9.71 7.19 -2.92
CA LEU A 120 9.31 7.01 -4.32
C LEU A 120 8.06 7.84 -4.59
N LYS A 121 8.01 8.54 -5.74
CA LYS A 121 6.84 9.32 -6.14
C LYS A 121 5.69 8.40 -6.51
N THR A 122 4.49 8.75 -6.09
CA THR A 122 3.29 7.98 -6.36
C THR A 122 2.14 8.83 -6.89
N SER A 123 1.28 8.18 -7.67
CA SER A 123 -0.04 8.65 -8.06
C SER A 123 -1.08 7.78 -7.36
N LEU A 124 -1.98 8.41 -6.61
CA LEU A 124 -3.11 7.76 -5.95
C LEU A 124 -4.35 7.93 -6.80
N TYR A 125 -4.85 6.84 -7.37
CA TYR A 125 -6.11 6.82 -8.10
C TYR A 125 -7.23 6.39 -7.17
N LEU A 126 -8.12 7.33 -6.83
CA LEU A 126 -9.29 7.03 -6.00
C LEU A 126 -10.21 6.03 -6.71
N ARG A 127 -10.94 5.23 -5.92
CA ARG A 127 -11.90 4.24 -6.41
C ARG A 127 -13.23 4.44 -5.69
N ALA A 128 -14.32 4.33 -6.44
CA ALA A 128 -15.67 4.54 -5.92
C ALA A 128 -16.06 3.46 -4.90
N GLY A 129 -16.99 3.79 -4.00
CA GLY A 129 -17.63 2.82 -3.09
C GLY A 129 -16.77 2.34 -1.93
N GLY A 130 -15.99 3.23 -1.31
CA GLY A 130 -15.20 2.92 -0.11
C GLY A 130 -13.99 2.02 -0.40
N ILE A 131 -13.59 1.90 -1.67
CA ILE A 131 -12.47 1.03 -2.07
C ILE A 131 -11.17 1.81 -1.93
N ARG A 132 -10.17 1.17 -1.30
CA ARG A 132 -8.82 1.72 -1.19
C ARG A 132 -8.28 2.21 -2.54
N PRO A 133 -7.63 3.39 -2.58
CA PRO A 133 -7.03 3.92 -3.80
C PRO A 133 -6.01 2.96 -4.41
N ALA A 134 -5.89 2.97 -5.74
CA ALA A 134 -4.76 2.35 -6.42
C ALA A 134 -3.52 3.23 -6.26
N ILE A 135 -2.38 2.62 -5.96
CA ILE A 135 -1.09 3.31 -5.90
C ILE A 135 -0.28 2.93 -7.13
N GLU A 136 0.09 3.91 -7.93
CA GLU A 136 1.00 3.76 -9.05
C GLU A 136 2.31 4.48 -8.74
N LEU A 137 3.45 3.82 -8.97
CA LEU A 137 4.76 4.45 -8.88
C LEU A 137 5.08 5.22 -10.16
N GLU A 138 5.80 6.33 -10.02
CA GLU A 138 6.41 7.01 -11.18
C GLU A 138 7.26 6.00 -11.99
N PRO A 139 7.18 5.99 -13.34
CA PRO A 139 7.79 4.96 -14.19
C PRO A 139 9.31 5.13 -14.30
N THR A 140 10.00 4.88 -13.19
CA THR A 140 11.46 4.87 -13.06
C THR A 140 12.02 3.47 -13.29
N ASP A 141 13.34 3.33 -13.22
CA ASP A 141 14.06 2.04 -13.25
C ASP A 141 14.10 1.35 -11.89
N HIS A 142 13.43 1.89 -10.87
CA HIS A 142 13.33 1.23 -9.58
C HIS A 142 12.65 -0.15 -9.75
N PRO A 143 13.22 -1.26 -9.23
CA PRO A 143 12.71 -2.60 -9.54
C PRO A 143 11.22 -2.79 -9.19
N LEU A 144 10.74 -2.22 -8.08
CA LEU A 144 9.31 -2.25 -7.74
C LEU A 144 8.42 -1.55 -8.79
N ALA A 145 8.89 -0.43 -9.37
CA ALA A 145 8.15 0.30 -10.40
C ALA A 145 8.17 -0.46 -11.75
N VAL A 146 9.29 -1.10 -12.07
CA VAL A 146 9.42 -1.97 -13.23
C VAL A 146 8.51 -3.19 -13.10
N GLU A 147 8.53 -3.87 -11.95
CA GLU A 147 7.67 -5.02 -11.67
C GLU A 147 6.19 -4.60 -11.72
N GLN A 148 5.80 -3.47 -11.11
CA GLN A 148 4.43 -2.96 -11.22
C GLN A 148 3.97 -2.78 -12.67
N ARG A 149 4.82 -2.20 -13.53
CA ARG A 149 4.48 -1.89 -14.92
C ARG A 149 4.47 -3.12 -15.83
N HIS A 150 5.42 -4.02 -15.67
CA HIS A 150 5.62 -5.16 -16.57
C HIS A 150 5.04 -6.47 -16.04
N GLY A 151 4.62 -6.50 -14.78
CA GLY A 151 4.22 -7.70 -14.08
C GLY A 151 5.40 -8.58 -13.67
N ILE A 152 5.09 -9.64 -12.93
CA ILE A 152 6.04 -10.61 -12.40
C ILE A 152 5.64 -12.03 -12.76
N SER A 153 6.62 -12.92 -12.88
CA SER A 153 6.37 -14.34 -13.07
C SER A 153 5.85 -15.00 -11.79
N LEU A 154 5.24 -16.18 -11.91
CA LEU A 154 4.83 -16.96 -10.73
C LEU A 154 6.04 -17.32 -9.83
N GLN A 155 7.19 -17.64 -10.44
CA GLN A 155 8.43 -17.89 -9.68
C GLN A 155 8.82 -16.66 -8.85
N ARG A 156 8.70 -15.45 -9.41
CA ARG A 156 8.98 -14.23 -8.66
C ARG A 156 8.00 -14.04 -7.50
N VAL A 157 6.71 -14.37 -7.68
CA VAL A 157 5.73 -14.38 -6.57
C VAL A 157 6.17 -15.33 -5.44
N GLU A 158 6.65 -16.52 -5.78
CA GLU A 158 7.15 -17.49 -4.80
C GLU A 158 8.37 -16.94 -4.03
N GLU A 159 9.30 -16.26 -4.71
CA GLU A 159 10.44 -15.58 -4.07
C GLU A 159 9.99 -14.49 -3.10
N LEU A 160 9.05 -13.64 -3.51
CA LEU A 160 8.47 -12.59 -2.67
C LEU A 160 7.81 -13.21 -1.43
N ALA A 161 6.95 -14.22 -1.64
CA ALA A 161 6.24 -14.91 -0.57
C ALA A 161 7.22 -15.54 0.44
N ALA A 162 8.28 -16.21 -0.03
CA ALA A 162 9.29 -16.83 0.82
C ALA A 162 10.13 -15.81 1.61
N ALA A 163 10.35 -14.61 1.08
CA ALA A 163 11.09 -13.55 1.75
C ALA A 163 10.27 -12.83 2.84
N LEU A 164 8.94 -12.84 2.71
CA LEU A 164 8.01 -12.11 3.59
C LEU A 164 7.43 -12.96 4.73
N MET A 165 7.39 -14.28 4.54
CA MET A 165 7.02 -15.19 5.61
C MET A 165 8.19 -15.39 6.58
N PRO A 166 7.97 -15.26 7.90
CA PRO A 166 9.01 -15.58 8.88
C PRO A 166 9.46 -17.03 8.65
N ARG A 167 10.77 -17.25 8.53
CA ARG A 167 11.32 -18.59 8.68
C ARG A 167 11.07 -19.01 10.12
N HIS A 168 10.34 -20.12 10.29
CA HIS A 168 10.09 -20.74 11.59
C HIS A 168 11.40 -21.10 12.31
#